data_AF-A0AAE4ZA90-F1
#
_entry.id   AF-A0AAE4ZA90-F1
#
_cell.length_a   1.000
_cell.length_b   1.000
_cell.length_c   1.000
_cell.angle_alpha   90.00
_cell.angle_beta   90.00
_cell.angle_gamma   90.00
#
_symmetry.space_group_name_H-M   'P 1'
#
loop_
_entity.id
_entity.type
_entity.pdbx_description
1 polymer ?
#
loop_
_entity_poly.entity_id
_entity_poly.type
_entity_poly.pdbx_seq_one_letter_code
_entity_poly.pdbx_strand_id
1 'polypeptide(L)' 'RAPTPEEIETATGMVYGSRIAVQVREGMKLSDLPEQDAYSFAVAYVWMGANKQSTLLWNYERMLKALTFEFSDIDE' A
#
# COMPACT_ATOMS: atom_id res chain seq x y z
N ARG A 1 7.97 -9.30 2.71
CA ARG A 1 7.78 -8.40 3.87
C ARG A 1 6.56 -7.51 3.67
N ALA A 2 5.82 -7.21 4.75
CA ALA A 2 4.80 -6.16 4.79
C ALA A 2 5.33 -4.90 5.53
N PRO A 3 4.84 -3.69 5.22
CA PRO A 3 5.25 -2.47 5.91
C PRO A 3 5.04 -2.54 7.42
N THR A 4 5.95 -1.96 8.19
CA THR A 4 5.81 -1.88 9.66
C THR A 4 4.74 -0.86 10.04
N PRO A 5 4.19 -0.93 11.27
CA PRO A 5 3.31 0.11 11.78
C PRO A 5 3.91 1.52 11.72
N GLU A 6 5.22 1.67 11.98
CA GLU A 6 5.87 2.99 11.89
C GLU A 6 5.98 3.50 10.45
N GLU A 7 6.24 2.62 9.48
CA GLU A 7 6.25 2.98 8.05
C GLU A 7 4.85 3.43 7.59
N ILE A 8 3.79 2.73 8.04
CA ILE A 8 2.40 3.08 7.73
C ILE A 8 2.02 4.42 8.39
N GLU A 9 2.40 4.64 9.64
CA GLU A 9 2.14 5.90 10.34
C GLU A 9 2.88 7.06 9.67
N THR A 10 4.15 6.87 9.32
CA THR A 10 4.96 7.86 8.60
C THR A 10 4.32 8.22 7.26
N ALA A 11 3.91 7.22 6.48
CA ALA A 11 3.26 7.40 5.19
C ALA A 11 1.90 8.13 5.32
N THR A 12 1.08 7.76 6.31
CA THR A 12 -0.21 8.40 6.60
C THR A 12 -0.03 9.86 7.05
N GLY A 13 1.03 10.14 7.82
CA GLY A 13 1.38 11.48 8.27
C GLY A 13 1.86 12.43 7.16
N MET A 14 2.25 11.92 5.99
CA MET A 14 2.72 12.76 4.88
C MET A 14 1.62 13.62 4.26
N VAL A 15 0.37 13.14 4.32
CA VAL A 15 -0.79 13.82 3.73
C VAL A 15 -1.89 13.85 4.78
N TYR A 16 -2.20 15.05 5.26
CA TYR A 16 -3.25 15.24 6.26
C TYR A 16 -4.58 14.66 5.78
N GLY A 17 -5.23 13.86 6.65
CA GLY A 17 -6.50 13.21 6.36
C GLY A 17 -6.41 12.00 5.42
N SER A 18 -5.20 11.53 5.09
CA SER A 18 -5.05 10.26 4.38
C SER A 18 -5.26 9.05 5.30
N ARG A 19 -5.58 7.91 4.70
CA ARG A 19 -5.73 6.63 5.40
C ARG A 19 -5.13 5.53 4.54
N ILE A 20 -4.35 4.66 5.17
CA ILE A 20 -3.76 3.48 4.53
C ILE A 20 -4.29 2.24 5.24
N ALA A 21 -4.76 1.24 4.48
CA ALA A 21 -5.15 -0.05 5.00
C ALA A 21 -4.40 -1.16 4.25
N VAL A 22 -3.36 -1.70 4.88
CA VAL A 22 -2.61 -2.85 4.37
C VAL A 22 -3.47 -4.11 4.50
N GLN A 23 -3.59 -4.88 3.41
CA GLN A 23 -4.42 -6.08 3.33
C GLN A 23 -3.62 -7.37 3.53
N VAL A 24 -2.30 -7.28 3.52
CA VAL A 24 -1.38 -8.40 3.59
C VAL A 24 -0.61 -8.43 4.90
N ARG A 25 -0.15 -9.63 5.25
CA ARG A 25 0.80 -9.86 6.35
C ARG A 25 1.98 -10.66 5.82
N GLU A 26 3.10 -10.59 6.51
CA GLU A 26 4.26 -11.41 6.18
C GLU A 26 3.91 -12.91 6.22
N GLY A 27 4.42 -13.67 5.24
CA GLY A 27 4.14 -15.09 5.07
C GLY A 27 2.75 -15.43 4.50
N MET A 28 1.92 -14.44 4.17
CA MET A 28 0.63 -14.67 3.52
C MET A 28 0.80 -14.95 2.02
N LYS A 29 0.09 -15.95 1.51
CA LYS A 29 -0.01 -16.19 0.06
C LYS A 29 -0.95 -15.14 -0.53
N LEU A 30 -0.50 -14.43 -1.56
CA LEU A 30 -1.29 -13.33 -2.13
C LEU A 30 -2.60 -13.80 -2.80
N SER A 31 -2.66 -15.05 -3.26
CA SER A 31 -3.88 -15.65 -3.82
C SER A 31 -4.97 -15.95 -2.80
N ASP A 32 -4.67 -15.88 -1.50
CA ASP A 32 -5.67 -16.08 -0.44
C ASP A 32 -6.45 -14.80 -0.13
N LEU A 33 -6.07 -13.66 -0.71
CA LEU A 33 -6.79 -12.40 -0.54
C LEU A 33 -8.17 -12.48 -1.21
N PRO A 34 -9.18 -11.83 -0.64
CA PRO A 34 -10.51 -11.77 -1.24
C PRO A 34 -10.54 -10.85 -2.47
N GLU A 35 -11.52 -11.08 -3.35
CA GLU A 35 -11.92 -10.15 -4.42
C GLU A 35 -10.77 -9.71 -5.35
N GLN A 36 -9.92 -10.66 -5.76
CA GLN A 36 -8.78 -10.37 -6.64
C GLN A 36 -9.11 -10.36 -8.12
N ASP A 37 -8.37 -9.55 -8.87
CA ASP A 37 -8.34 -9.57 -10.32
C ASP A 37 -7.43 -10.72 -10.79
N ALA A 38 -7.69 -11.26 -11.98
CA ALA A 38 -6.96 -12.40 -12.54
C ALA A 38 -5.44 -12.16 -12.72
N TYR A 39 -5.00 -10.90 -12.78
CA TYR A 39 -3.59 -10.56 -13.01
C TYR A 39 -3.00 -9.56 -12.01
N SER A 40 -3.69 -9.26 -10.90
CA SER A 40 -3.16 -8.32 -9.91
C SER A 40 -3.64 -8.59 -8.50
N PHE A 41 -2.81 -8.20 -7.53
CA PHE A 41 -3.08 -8.34 -6.11
C PHE A 41 -3.18 -6.96 -5.46
N ALA A 42 -4.31 -6.69 -4.80
CA ALA A 42 -4.53 -5.46 -4.04
C ALA A 42 -3.91 -5.59 -2.63
N VAL A 43 -2.63 -5.24 -2.49
CA VAL A 43 -1.89 -5.42 -1.23
C VAL A 43 -2.20 -4.35 -0.17
N ALA A 44 -2.68 -3.17 -0.60
CA ALA A 44 -3.08 -2.08 0.28
C ALA A 44 -4.08 -1.15 -0.40
N TYR A 45 -4.95 -0.53 0.40
CA TYR A 45 -5.82 0.55 -0.02
C TYR A 45 -5.32 1.88 0.55
N VAL A 46 -5.30 2.91 -0.29
CA VAL A 46 -4.92 4.27 0.09
C VAL A 46 -6.07 5.21 -0.24
N TRP A 47 -6.59 5.89 0.79
CA TRP A 47 -7.53 6.99 0.63
C TRP A 47 -6.80 8.30 0.91
N MET A 48 -6.83 9.22 -0.06
CA MET A 48 -6.15 10.50 0.05
C MET A 48 -6.88 11.57 -0.75
N GLY A 49 -6.75 12.81 -0.30
CA GLY A 49 -7.29 13.99 -0.99
C GLY A 49 -6.19 14.97 -1.38
N ALA A 50 -6.47 15.78 -2.40
CA ALA A 50 -5.66 16.93 -2.75
C ALA A 50 -6.52 17.95 -3.53
N ASN A 51 -6.11 19.22 -3.51
CA ASN A 51 -6.83 20.30 -4.19
C ASN A 51 -6.72 20.25 -5.73
N LYS A 52 -5.75 19.50 -6.26
CA LYS A 52 -5.50 19.32 -7.70
C LYS A 52 -4.95 17.92 -7.96
N GLN A 53 -5.22 17.39 -9.15
CA GLN A 53 -4.77 16.06 -9.55
C GLN A 53 -3.24 15.90 -9.53
N SER A 54 -2.48 16.89 -9.99
CA SER A 54 -1.01 16.83 -9.98
C SER A 54 -0.44 16.71 -8.58
N THR A 55 -1.01 17.43 -7.62
CA THR A 55 -0.65 17.32 -6.20
C THR A 55 -1.03 15.96 -5.62
N LEU A 56 -2.19 15.41 -6.01
CA LEU A 56 -2.61 14.07 -5.59
C LEU A 56 -1.59 13.01 -6.02
N LEU A 57 -1.21 13.02 -7.30
CA LEU A 57 -0.26 12.07 -7.87
C LEU A 57 1.14 12.21 -7.23
N TRP A 58 1.61 13.44 -7.05
CA TRP A 58 2.90 13.68 -6.40
C TRP A 58 2.92 13.21 -4.94
N ASN A 59 1.84 13.45 -4.19
CA ASN A 59 1.69 12.95 -2.83
C ASN A 59 1.61 11.41 -2.78
N TYR A 60 0.91 10.80 -3.75
CA TYR A 60 0.77 9.36 -3.86
C TYR A 60 2.14 8.68 -4.07
N GLU A 61 2.95 9.20 -5.00
CA GLU A 61 4.32 8.72 -5.25
C GLU A 61 5.20 8.80 -4.01
N ARG A 62 5.06 9.86 -3.21
CA ARG A 62 5.81 10.00 -1.95
C ARG A 62 5.39 8.98 -0.91
N MET A 63 4.09 8.75 -0.79
CA MET A 63 3.51 7.78 0.14
C MET A 63 3.93 6.35 -0.22
N LEU A 64 3.89 6.00 -1.52
CA LEU A 64 4.35 4.71 -2.02
C LEU A 64 5.81 4.43 -1.65
N LYS A 65 6.70 5.41 -1.79
CA LYS A 65 8.13 5.25 -1.45
C LYS A 65 8.40 5.03 0.03
N ALA A 66 7.43 5.38 0.90
CA ALA A 66 7.53 5.15 2.33
C ALA A 66 6.99 3.78 2.76
N LEU A 67 6.22 3.11 1.90
CA LEU A 67 5.66 1.79 2.16
C LEU A 67 6.55 0.72 1.53
N THR A 68 7.30 0.01 2.37
CA THR A 68 8.19 -1.06 1.90
C THR A 68 7.43 -2.39 1.80
N PHE A 69 7.18 -2.85 0.57
CA PHE A 69 6.69 -4.20 0.29
C PHE A 69 7.77 -5.03 -0.40
N GLU A 70 7.90 -6.28 0.02
CA GLU A 70 8.79 -7.24 -0.63
C GLU A 70 8.04 -8.54 -0.86
N PHE A 71 8.18 -9.10 -2.06
CA PHE A 71 7.51 -10.32 -2.48
C PHE A 71 8.54 -11.38 -2.84
N SER A 72 8.24 -12.62 -2.50
CA SER A 72 9.01 -13.79 -2.91
C SER A 72 8.30 -14.47 -4.07
N ASP A 73 9.05 -15.15 -4.92
CA ASP A 73 8.48 -16.02 -5.94
C ASP A 73 7.75 -17.21 -5.31
N ILE A 74 6.96 -17.90 -6.13
CA ILE A 74 6.29 -19.12 -5.71
C ILE A 74 7.35 -20.23 -5.66
N ASP A 75 7.64 -20.75 -4.47
CA ASP A 75 8.41 -21.99 -4.34
C ASP A 75 7.57 -23.16 -4.93
N GLU A 76 8.15 -23.91 -5.88
CA GLU A 76 7.51 -25.07 -6.56
C GLU A 76 7.12 -26.21 -5.60
#